data_AF-A0A8T3KT82-F1
#
_entry.id   AF-A0A8T3KT82-F1
#
_cell.length_a   1.000
_cell.length_b   1.000
_cell.length_c   1.000
_cell.angle_alpha   90.00
_cell.angle_beta   90.00
_cell.angle_gamma   90.00
#
_symmetry.space_group_name_H-M   'P 1'
#
loop_
_entity.id
_entity.type
_entity.pdbx_description
1 polymer ?
#
loop_
_entity_poly.entity_id
_entity_poly.type
_entity_poly.pdbx_seq_one_letter_code
_entity_poly.pdbx_strand_id
1 'polypeptide(L)'
;MTVEAIKSRAGEIKLNLAMYRESAKLGLTMSQYLEQLDPTKDYGPNEKTNAFQRQMMCLNDRLLAAGMQPIVLHSVPKDGLWASKVEAFYQTEESAAIFPEWINRTARQALVADDVLNEIVGIRTPIDSNAYRTIYFTHTEDKASKKRVGEGAEIPATEMVTSENTIKLKKYGRRIKATYEAIRRERLDKISLMIEAIMKQAGIDRAADAYTALVSGDGNNNAATSYSLSDLGDTTALTYTGWATFLFKFYPYQMTALIGGVNELVKFLTIDAPEVDPIRLIEQLRFGRTNSQGEMAQTIFNNYRIIYLPTATADKLVGFDKRYSIEMVSEIGSDITETQKIISSQWEEIVVSEVNGFGVFLPDARRVIALA
;
A
#
# COMPACT_ATOMS: atom_id res chain seq x y z
N MET A 1 -7.47 -0.21 -44.47
CA MET A 1 -6.27 0.55 -44.04
C MET A 1 -5.39 -0.39 -43.26
N THR A 2 -4.31 -0.84 -43.86
CA THR A 2 -3.21 -1.53 -43.17
C THR A 2 -2.67 -0.58 -42.11
N VAL A 3 -2.92 -0.87 -40.84
CA VAL A 3 -2.23 -0.19 -39.74
C VAL A 3 -0.77 -0.59 -39.90
N GLU A 4 0.05 0.28 -40.46
CA GLU A 4 1.50 0.12 -40.41
C GLU A 4 1.85 -0.05 -38.93
N ALA A 5 2.34 -1.23 -38.56
CA ALA A 5 2.85 -1.47 -37.23
C ALA A 5 3.98 -0.45 -37.01
N ILE A 6 3.71 0.56 -36.18
CA ILE A 6 4.71 1.57 -35.80
C ILE A 6 5.88 0.78 -35.22
N LYS A 7 7.01 0.77 -35.95
CA LYS A 7 8.20 0.05 -35.50
C LYS A 7 8.65 0.67 -34.19
N SER A 8 8.83 -0.18 -33.19
CA SER A 8 9.34 0.23 -31.89
C SER A 8 10.67 0.98 -32.02
N ARG A 9 10.74 2.20 -31.48
CA ARG A 9 11.97 2.98 -31.34
C ARG A 9 12.95 2.36 -30.34
N ALA A 10 12.52 1.33 -29.60
CA ALA A 10 13.38 0.62 -28.66
C ALA A 10 14.67 0.11 -29.31
N GLY A 11 14.61 -0.29 -30.59
CA GLY A 11 15.76 -0.75 -31.37
C GLY A 11 16.80 0.33 -31.72
N GLU A 12 16.50 1.61 -31.52
CA GLU A 12 17.43 2.73 -31.78
C GLU A 12 18.14 3.20 -30.49
N ILE A 13 17.60 2.82 -29.33
CA ILE A 13 18.13 3.21 -28.03
C ILE A 13 19.29 2.26 -27.67
N LYS A 14 20.49 2.83 -27.52
CA LYS A 14 21.66 2.11 -27.01
C LYS A 14 21.65 2.16 -25.49
N LEU A 15 21.42 1.01 -24.87
CA LEU A 15 21.39 0.87 -23.42
C LEU A 15 22.80 0.92 -22.86
N ASN A 16 23.04 1.85 -21.93
CA ASN A 16 24.32 1.95 -21.23
C ASN A 16 24.10 2.28 -19.75
N LEU A 17 25.12 2.03 -18.92
CA LEU A 17 25.05 2.41 -17.49
C LEU A 17 24.99 3.93 -17.27
N ALA A 18 25.39 4.74 -18.25
CA ALA A 18 25.34 6.20 -18.14
C ALA A 18 23.90 6.74 -18.13
N MET A 19 22.94 6.03 -18.74
CA MET A 19 21.51 6.37 -18.71
C MET A 19 20.97 6.48 -17.28
N TYR A 20 21.47 5.70 -16.32
CA TYR A 20 21.07 5.83 -14.91
C TYR A 20 21.52 7.15 -14.29
N ARG A 21 22.68 7.69 -14.70
CA ARG A 21 23.13 9.02 -14.24
C ARG A 21 22.32 10.13 -14.90
N GLU A 22 21.93 9.94 -16.16
CA GLU A 22 21.08 10.89 -16.88
C GLU A 22 19.66 10.93 -16.30
N SER A 23 19.06 9.77 -16.03
CA SER A 23 17.73 9.68 -15.41
C SER A 23 17.74 10.29 -14.00
N ALA A 24 18.78 10.01 -13.20
CA ALA A 24 18.93 10.57 -11.86
C ALA A 24 19.08 12.11 -11.88
N LYS A 25 19.79 12.69 -12.86
CA LYS A 25 19.89 14.15 -13.02
C LYS A 25 18.54 14.81 -13.32
N LEU A 26 17.66 14.08 -14.00
CA LEU A 26 16.32 14.54 -14.34
C LEU A 26 15.29 14.25 -13.22
N GLY A 27 15.70 13.60 -12.12
CA GLY A 27 14.79 13.16 -11.06
C GLY A 27 13.83 12.06 -11.50
N LEU A 28 14.15 11.34 -12.59
CA LEU A 28 13.31 10.32 -13.19
C LEU A 28 13.82 8.92 -12.86
N THR A 29 12.89 7.99 -12.63
CA THR A 29 13.21 6.56 -12.61
C THR A 29 13.63 6.10 -14.00
N MET A 30 14.43 5.02 -14.08
CA MET A 30 14.86 4.48 -15.38
C MET A 30 13.67 4.05 -16.25
N SER A 31 12.62 3.45 -15.66
CA SER A 31 11.35 3.19 -16.35
C SER A 31 10.71 4.47 -16.93
N GLN A 32 10.66 5.57 -16.18
CA GLN A 32 10.12 6.84 -16.67
C GLN A 32 10.99 7.43 -17.78
N TYR A 33 12.32 7.33 -17.66
CA TYR A 33 13.25 7.78 -18.70
C TYR A 33 13.08 6.98 -19.99
N LEU A 34 12.92 5.65 -19.89
CA LEU A 34 12.62 4.80 -21.04
C LEU A 34 11.26 5.13 -21.67
N GLU A 35 10.23 5.44 -20.88
CA GLU A 35 8.93 5.89 -21.41
C GLU A 35 8.98 7.30 -22.02
N GLN A 36 9.95 8.16 -21.67
CA GLN A 36 10.16 9.42 -22.37
C GLN A 36 10.83 9.22 -23.73
N LEU A 37 11.79 8.29 -23.80
CA LEU A 37 12.50 7.97 -25.04
C LEU A 37 11.63 7.17 -26.01
N ASP A 38 10.79 6.28 -25.47
CA ASP A 38 9.92 5.39 -26.23
C ASP A 38 8.49 5.34 -25.65
N PRO A 39 7.69 6.41 -25.84
CA PRO A 39 6.39 6.54 -25.19
C PRO A 39 5.39 5.47 -25.63
N THR A 40 4.85 4.73 -24.66
CA THR A 40 3.81 3.71 -24.93
C THR A 40 2.56 4.30 -25.59
N LYS A 41 2.26 5.59 -25.36
CA LYS A 41 1.12 6.30 -25.97
C LYS A 41 1.21 6.37 -27.50
N ASP A 42 2.41 6.33 -28.07
CA ASP A 42 2.64 6.50 -29.50
C ASP A 42 2.30 5.22 -30.30
N TYR A 43 2.17 4.07 -29.64
CA TYR A 43 1.87 2.77 -30.26
C TYR A 43 0.39 2.38 -30.25
N GLY A 44 -0.48 3.24 -29.73
CA GLY A 44 -1.93 3.09 -29.77
C GLY A 44 -2.54 2.23 -28.65
N PRO A 45 -3.88 2.13 -28.58
CA PRO A 45 -4.60 1.57 -27.43
C PRO A 45 -4.50 0.04 -27.27
N ASN A 46 -3.94 -0.67 -28.25
CA ASN A 46 -3.79 -2.14 -28.22
C ASN A 46 -2.40 -2.61 -27.74
N GLU A 47 -1.48 -1.67 -27.52
CA GLU A 47 -0.12 -1.95 -27.02
C GLU A 47 -0.20 -2.41 -25.55
N LYS A 48 0.07 -3.69 -25.29
CA LYS A 48 0.12 -4.26 -23.92
C LYS A 48 1.53 -4.24 -23.31
N THR A 49 2.52 -3.88 -24.11
CA THR A 49 3.93 -3.83 -23.74
C THR A 49 4.33 -2.43 -23.31
N ASN A 50 5.14 -2.33 -22.26
CA ASN A 50 5.74 -1.06 -21.87
C ASN A 50 7.14 -0.90 -22.47
N ALA A 51 7.73 0.30 -22.35
CA ALA A 51 9.04 0.61 -22.93
C ALA A 51 10.13 -0.37 -22.49
N PHE A 52 10.14 -0.77 -21.21
CA PHE A 52 11.06 -1.79 -20.69
C PHE A 52 10.88 -3.17 -21.35
N GLN A 53 9.64 -3.64 -21.52
CA GLN A 53 9.36 -4.92 -22.18
C GLN A 53 9.75 -4.88 -23.66
N ARG A 54 9.54 -3.75 -24.34
CA ARG A 54 10.01 -3.55 -25.71
C ARG A 54 11.53 -3.63 -25.80
N GLN A 55 12.24 -2.99 -24.85
CA GLN A 55 13.70 -3.08 -24.76
C GLN A 55 14.18 -4.52 -24.55
N MET A 56 13.54 -5.28 -23.66
CA MET A 56 13.86 -6.70 -23.46
C MET A 56 13.60 -7.55 -24.71
N MET A 57 12.53 -7.28 -25.46
CA MET A 57 12.24 -7.98 -26.72
C MET A 57 13.32 -7.67 -27.77
N CYS A 58 13.64 -6.40 -27.99
CA CYS A 58 14.71 -6.01 -28.91
C CYS A 58 16.07 -6.57 -28.49
N LEU A 59 16.38 -6.59 -27.20
CA LEU A 59 17.59 -7.22 -26.68
C LEU A 59 17.60 -8.72 -27.01
N ASN A 60 16.50 -9.43 -26.76
CA ASN A 60 16.40 -10.86 -27.05
C ASN A 60 16.53 -11.16 -28.56
N ASP A 61 15.97 -10.32 -29.42
CA ASP A 61 16.14 -10.45 -30.89
C ASP A 61 17.60 -10.25 -31.31
N ARG A 62 18.30 -9.27 -30.71
CA ARG A 62 19.73 -9.04 -30.94
C ARG A 62 20.59 -10.20 -30.43
N LEU A 63 20.29 -10.73 -29.25
CA LEU A 63 20.98 -11.90 -28.70
C LEU A 63 20.80 -13.11 -29.61
N LEU A 64 19.57 -13.36 -30.09
CA LEU A 64 19.28 -14.45 -31.02
C LEU A 64 20.02 -14.26 -32.36
N ALA A 65 20.05 -13.05 -32.90
CA ALA A 65 20.80 -12.72 -34.12
C ALA A 65 22.32 -12.91 -33.95
N ALA A 66 22.84 -12.73 -32.74
CA ALA A 66 24.24 -13.00 -32.39
C ALA A 66 24.52 -14.47 -32.05
N GLY A 67 23.53 -15.36 -32.18
CA GLY A 67 23.66 -16.79 -31.84
C GLY A 67 23.71 -17.08 -30.33
N MET A 68 23.33 -16.11 -29.49
CA MET A 68 23.25 -16.23 -28.04
C MET A 68 21.84 -16.62 -27.58
N GLN A 69 21.73 -17.15 -26.36
CA GLN A 69 20.44 -17.53 -25.79
C GLN A 69 19.66 -16.30 -25.29
N PRO A 70 18.35 -16.21 -25.57
CA PRO A 70 17.52 -15.12 -25.05
C PRO A 70 17.39 -15.20 -23.53
N ILE A 71 17.11 -14.05 -22.91
CA ILE A 71 16.91 -13.93 -21.47
C ILE A 71 15.43 -14.21 -21.16
N VAL A 72 15.19 -15.32 -20.45
CA VAL A 72 13.87 -15.72 -19.97
C VAL A 72 13.73 -15.31 -18.50
N LEU A 73 12.82 -14.38 -18.21
CA LEU A 73 12.67 -13.80 -16.87
C LEU A 73 11.91 -14.71 -15.88
N HIS A 74 10.95 -15.50 -16.38
CA HIS A 74 10.07 -16.32 -15.56
C HIS A 74 10.01 -17.75 -16.10
N SER A 75 10.05 -18.72 -15.20
CA SER A 75 9.84 -20.12 -15.54
C SER A 75 8.36 -20.35 -15.84
N VAL A 76 8.07 -21.05 -16.93
CA VAL A 76 6.73 -21.51 -17.29
C VAL A 76 6.77 -23.03 -17.41
N PRO A 77 6.63 -23.77 -16.28
CA PRO A 77 6.83 -25.21 -16.25
C PRO A 77 5.93 -25.98 -17.20
N LYS A 78 4.68 -25.51 -17.40
CA LYS A 78 3.71 -26.09 -18.33
C LYS A 78 4.20 -26.16 -19.78
N ASP A 79 5.06 -25.22 -20.17
CA ASP A 79 5.60 -25.09 -21.52
C ASP A 79 7.05 -25.61 -21.58
N GLY A 80 7.57 -26.19 -20.49
CA GLY A 80 8.96 -26.65 -20.37
C GLY A 80 10.01 -25.53 -20.35
N LEU A 81 9.57 -24.27 -20.24
CA LEU A 81 10.45 -23.10 -20.24
C LEU A 81 10.94 -22.80 -18.83
N TRP A 82 12.25 -22.68 -18.67
CA TRP A 82 12.89 -22.33 -17.41
C TRP A 82 13.48 -20.92 -17.50
N ALA A 83 13.42 -20.18 -16.39
CA ALA A 83 14.08 -18.89 -16.28
C ALA A 83 15.60 -19.03 -16.47
N SER A 84 16.19 -18.05 -17.15
CA SER A 84 17.63 -17.96 -17.32
C SER A 84 18.34 -17.73 -15.98
N LYS A 85 19.64 -17.99 -15.95
CA LYS A 85 20.50 -17.59 -14.82
C LYS A 85 20.79 -16.09 -14.89
N VAL A 86 21.16 -15.49 -13.77
CA VAL A 86 21.56 -14.07 -13.73
C VAL A 86 22.72 -13.78 -14.69
N GLU A 87 23.63 -14.73 -14.88
CA GLU A 87 24.71 -14.64 -15.88
C GLU A 87 24.23 -14.26 -17.29
N ALA A 88 22.98 -14.58 -17.66
CA ALA A 88 22.45 -14.24 -18.97
C ALA A 88 22.38 -12.72 -19.21
N PHE A 89 22.26 -11.91 -18.17
CA PHE A 89 22.33 -10.45 -18.28
C PHE A 89 23.75 -9.92 -18.52
N TYR A 90 24.78 -10.72 -18.30
CA TYR A 90 26.19 -10.32 -18.46
C TYR A 90 26.81 -10.81 -19.78
N GLN A 91 25.98 -11.24 -20.73
CA GLN A 91 26.43 -11.64 -22.07
C GLN A 91 26.88 -10.43 -22.92
N THR A 92 26.25 -9.26 -22.75
CA THR A 92 26.56 -8.02 -23.49
C THR A 92 26.54 -6.80 -22.57
N GLU A 93 27.12 -5.68 -23.01
CA GLU A 93 27.07 -4.42 -22.26
C GLU A 93 25.64 -3.86 -22.15
N GLU A 94 24.85 -4.00 -23.21
CA GLU A 94 23.44 -3.57 -23.25
C GLU A 94 22.56 -4.40 -22.30
N SER A 95 22.77 -5.71 -22.24
CA SER A 95 22.04 -6.58 -21.31
C SER A 95 22.40 -6.27 -19.86
N ALA A 96 23.67 -5.96 -19.57
CA ALA A 96 24.13 -5.64 -18.22
C ALA A 96 23.54 -4.31 -17.73
N ALA A 97 23.25 -3.37 -18.64
CA ALA A 97 22.59 -2.12 -18.32
C ALA A 97 21.10 -2.30 -17.94
N ILE A 98 20.41 -3.35 -18.41
CA ILE A 98 18.99 -3.56 -18.08
C ILE A 98 18.80 -4.25 -16.71
N PHE A 99 19.78 -5.03 -16.27
CA PHE A 99 19.66 -5.86 -15.05
C PHE A 99 19.25 -5.09 -13.78
N PRO A 100 19.84 -3.92 -13.45
CA PRO A 100 19.40 -3.14 -12.29
C PRO A 100 17.92 -2.72 -12.39
N GLU A 101 17.45 -2.29 -13.56
CA GLU A 101 16.05 -1.90 -13.71
C GLU A 101 15.09 -3.09 -13.64
N TRP A 102 15.52 -4.28 -14.07
CA TRP A 102 14.75 -5.51 -13.85
C TRP A 102 14.56 -5.80 -12.34
N ILE A 103 15.60 -5.67 -11.52
CA ILE A 103 15.53 -5.80 -10.06
C ILE A 103 14.55 -4.77 -9.49
N ASN A 104 14.73 -3.50 -9.85
CA ASN A 104 13.91 -2.39 -9.37
C ASN A 104 12.44 -2.58 -9.72
N ARG A 105 12.16 -3.03 -10.95
CA ARG A 105 10.82 -3.35 -11.41
C ARG A 105 10.20 -4.49 -10.63
N THR A 106 10.96 -5.57 -10.41
CA THR A 106 10.50 -6.73 -9.63
C THR A 106 10.15 -6.31 -8.19
N ALA A 107 11.00 -5.48 -7.59
CA ALA A 107 10.75 -4.90 -6.28
C ALA A 107 9.46 -4.05 -6.24
N ARG A 108 9.28 -3.14 -7.20
CA ARG A 108 8.06 -2.30 -7.32
C ARG A 108 6.80 -3.14 -7.54
N GLN A 109 6.87 -4.18 -8.37
CA GLN A 109 5.74 -5.08 -8.59
C GLN A 109 5.34 -5.83 -7.33
N ALA A 110 6.32 -6.35 -6.59
CA ALA A 110 6.09 -6.99 -5.29
C ALA A 110 5.44 -6.05 -4.28
N LEU A 111 5.82 -4.77 -4.30
CA LEU A 111 5.26 -3.74 -3.43
C LEU A 111 3.79 -3.41 -3.73
N VAL A 112 3.37 -3.46 -4.99
CA VAL A 112 1.99 -3.15 -5.35
C VAL A 112 1.04 -4.34 -5.14
N ALA A 113 1.53 -5.57 -5.33
CA ALA A 113 0.70 -6.77 -5.45
C ALA A 113 0.08 -7.27 -4.13
N ASP A 114 0.72 -7.04 -2.97
CA ASP A 114 0.33 -7.69 -1.70
C ASP A 114 0.42 -6.75 -0.49
N ASP A 115 0.15 -5.45 -0.71
CA ASP A 115 0.32 -4.47 0.35
C ASP A 115 -0.92 -4.37 1.25
N VAL A 116 -0.82 -4.93 2.46
CA VAL A 116 -1.77 -4.68 3.56
C VAL A 116 -2.02 -3.18 3.73
N LEU A 117 -1.01 -2.35 3.46
CA LEU A 117 -1.12 -0.89 3.51
C LEU A 117 -2.19 -0.32 2.57
N ASN A 118 -2.43 -0.96 1.42
CA ASN A 118 -3.50 -0.55 0.51
C ASN A 118 -4.88 -0.67 1.16
N GLU A 119 -5.05 -1.50 2.18
CA GLU A 119 -6.29 -1.62 2.94
C GLU A 119 -6.37 -0.68 4.15
N ILE A 120 -5.24 -0.06 4.52
CA ILE A 120 -5.14 0.89 5.63
C ILE A 120 -5.26 2.34 5.15
N VAL A 121 -4.62 2.68 4.04
CA VAL A 121 -4.47 4.06 3.54
C VAL A 121 -5.65 4.46 2.65
N GLY A 122 -6.18 5.66 2.87
CA GLY A 122 -7.26 6.24 2.07
C GLY A 122 -6.75 7.01 0.85
N ILE A 123 -5.75 7.86 1.06
CA ILE A 123 -5.17 8.71 0.02
C ILE A 123 -3.64 8.68 0.08
N ARG A 124 -3.00 8.68 -1.10
CA ARG A 124 -1.54 8.79 -1.25
C ARG A 124 -1.23 10.17 -1.83
N THR A 125 -0.47 10.97 -1.09
CA THR A 125 -0.08 12.31 -1.51
C THR A 125 1.40 12.34 -1.84
N PRO A 126 1.75 12.51 -3.13
CA PRO A 126 3.13 12.65 -3.54
C PRO A 126 3.62 14.09 -3.26
N ILE A 127 4.82 14.25 -2.70
CA ILE A 127 5.39 15.55 -2.32
C ILE A 127 6.82 15.73 -2.87
N ASP A 128 7.20 16.97 -3.18
CA ASP A 128 8.56 17.31 -3.66
C ASP A 128 9.48 17.87 -2.54
N SER A 129 9.08 17.76 -1.28
CA SER A 129 9.75 18.40 -0.14
C SER A 129 9.85 17.48 1.07
N ASN A 130 10.92 17.60 1.87
CA ASN A 130 11.15 16.83 3.10
C ASN A 130 10.13 17.09 4.22
N ALA A 131 9.27 18.10 4.06
CA ALA A 131 8.32 18.54 5.07
C ALA A 131 6.94 18.71 4.44
N TYR A 132 5.98 17.89 4.89
CA TYR A 132 4.58 18.03 4.54
C TYR A 132 3.75 18.32 5.79
N ARG A 133 2.83 19.27 5.63
CA ARG A 133 1.85 19.64 6.65
C ARG A 133 0.49 19.17 6.15
N THR A 134 -0.04 18.12 6.77
CA THR A 134 -1.43 17.72 6.55
C THR A 134 -2.36 18.83 7.07
N ILE A 135 -3.41 19.08 6.30
CA ILE A 135 -4.54 19.90 6.71
C ILE A 135 -5.49 18.97 7.45
N TYR A 136 -5.83 19.29 8.70
CA TYR A 136 -6.85 18.57 9.44
C TYR A 136 -8.15 19.36 9.51
N PHE A 137 -9.24 18.63 9.71
CA PHE A 137 -10.53 19.22 10.04
C PHE A 137 -10.74 19.16 11.54
N THR A 138 -10.79 20.30 12.22
CA THR A 138 -11.26 20.37 13.61
C THR A 138 -12.78 20.31 13.61
N HIS A 139 -13.33 19.11 13.79
CA HIS A 139 -14.75 18.92 14.06
C HIS A 139 -15.00 19.18 15.55
N THR A 140 -15.33 20.42 15.91
CA THR A 140 -16.03 20.66 17.18
C THR A 140 -17.52 20.45 16.90
N GLU A 141 -18.22 19.61 17.66
CA GLU A 141 -19.66 19.28 17.46
C GLU A 141 -20.54 20.52 17.29
N ASP A 142 -20.15 21.62 17.95
CA ASP A 142 -20.85 22.91 17.93
C ASP A 142 -20.67 23.73 16.63
N LYS A 143 -19.60 23.45 15.86
CA LYS A 143 -19.27 24.09 14.56
C LYS A 143 -19.60 23.21 13.34
N ALA A 144 -19.76 21.90 13.54
CA ALA A 144 -20.07 20.94 12.46
C ALA A 144 -21.58 20.77 12.19
N SER A 145 -22.44 21.17 13.14
CA SER A 145 -23.89 21.04 13.02
C SER A 145 -24.51 22.20 12.22
N LYS A 146 -25.42 21.88 11.28
CA LYS A 146 -26.22 22.90 10.57
C LYS A 146 -27.10 23.64 11.56
N LYS A 147 -26.82 24.91 11.82
CA LYS A 147 -27.69 25.79 12.63
C LYS A 147 -28.63 26.57 11.71
N ARG A 148 -29.89 26.72 12.11
CA ARG A 148 -30.84 27.61 11.44
C ARG A 148 -30.41 29.04 11.72
N VAL A 149 -29.80 29.69 10.72
CA VAL A 149 -29.40 31.10 10.80
C VAL A 149 -30.55 32.00 10.35
N GLY A 150 -30.76 33.10 11.07
CA GLY A 150 -31.64 34.18 10.61
C GLY A 150 -30.99 34.97 9.48
N GLU A 151 -31.78 35.74 8.72
CA GLU A 151 -31.25 36.62 7.68
C GLU A 151 -30.25 37.63 8.28
N GLY A 152 -29.00 37.59 7.82
CA GLY A 152 -27.89 38.43 8.34
C GLY A 152 -27.07 37.84 9.49
N ALA A 153 -27.38 36.62 9.97
CA ALA A 153 -26.58 35.94 10.99
C ALA A 153 -25.40 35.17 10.36
N GLU A 154 -24.28 35.13 11.07
CA GLU A 154 -23.05 34.47 10.63
C GLU A 154 -23.26 32.96 10.50
N ILE A 155 -22.94 32.41 9.33
CA ILE A 155 -23.05 30.97 9.03
C ILE A 155 -21.94 30.24 9.78
N PRO A 156 -22.23 29.17 10.55
CA PRO A 156 -21.19 28.39 11.21
C PRO A 156 -20.23 27.81 10.17
N ALA A 157 -18.96 28.23 10.24
CA ALA A 157 -17.90 27.79 9.35
C ALA A 157 -17.10 26.65 9.99
N THR A 158 -16.82 25.60 9.21
CA THR A 158 -15.80 24.61 9.56
C THR A 158 -14.44 25.19 9.18
N GLU A 159 -13.58 25.42 10.16
CA GLU A 159 -12.23 25.92 9.91
C GLU A 159 -11.32 24.76 9.49
N MET A 160 -10.67 24.90 8.33
CA MET A 160 -9.57 24.04 7.91
C MET A 160 -8.29 24.64 8.48
N VAL A 161 -7.67 23.95 9.44
CA VAL A 161 -6.43 24.43 10.07
C VAL A 161 -5.28 23.57 9.58
N THR A 162 -4.20 24.22 9.16
CA THR A 162 -2.95 23.54 8.82
C THR A 162 -2.24 23.12 10.10
N SER A 163 -1.77 21.88 10.16
CA SER A 163 -1.04 21.36 11.31
C SER A 163 0.18 22.21 11.71
N GLU A 164 0.36 22.40 13.02
CA GLU A 164 1.55 23.02 13.60
C GLU A 164 2.77 22.09 13.52
N ASN A 165 2.61 20.77 13.70
CA ASN A 165 3.70 19.81 13.50
C ASN A 165 3.74 19.27 12.07
N THR A 166 4.94 19.30 11.51
CA THR A 166 5.29 18.65 10.25
C THR A 166 5.33 17.13 10.44
N ILE A 167 4.69 16.38 9.55
CA ILE A 167 4.82 14.92 9.52
C ILE A 167 6.29 14.61 9.25
N LYS A 168 6.95 13.95 10.19
CA LYS A 168 8.33 13.51 10.02
C LYS A 168 8.34 12.33 9.07
N LEU A 169 8.78 12.57 7.85
CA LEU A 169 9.08 11.51 6.91
C LEU A 169 10.20 10.63 7.50
N LYS A 170 9.98 9.32 7.53
CA LYS A 170 10.99 8.36 7.94
C LYS A 170 11.59 7.73 6.69
N LYS A 171 12.91 7.65 6.64
CA LYS A 171 13.64 6.93 5.59
C LYS A 171 13.72 5.46 5.97
N TYR A 172 13.06 4.62 5.18
CA TYR A 172 13.16 3.18 5.28
C TYR A 172 14.13 2.69 4.21
N GLY A 173 14.95 1.72 4.58
CA GLY A 173 15.95 1.19 3.67
C GLY A 173 16.26 -0.24 4.02
N ARG A 174 16.24 -1.12 3.01
CA ARG A 174 16.69 -2.50 3.14
C ARG A 174 17.80 -2.77 2.14
N ARG A 175 18.93 -3.21 2.68
CA ARG A 175 20.13 -3.55 1.92
C ARG A 175 20.16 -5.06 1.69
N ILE A 176 20.19 -5.48 0.43
CA ILE A 176 20.45 -6.84 0.02
C ILE A 176 21.92 -6.90 -0.38
N LYS A 177 22.72 -7.64 0.41
CA LYS A 177 24.14 -7.88 0.13
C LYS A 177 24.32 -9.35 -0.22
N ALA A 178 24.83 -9.62 -1.41
CA ALA A 178 25.25 -10.96 -1.78
C ALA A 178 26.53 -10.93 -2.63
N THR A 179 27.26 -12.04 -2.63
CA THR A 179 28.46 -12.16 -3.45
C THR A 179 28.09 -12.27 -4.92
N TYR A 180 28.86 -11.62 -5.79
CA TYR A 180 28.63 -11.67 -7.23
C TYR A 180 28.55 -13.12 -7.76
N GLU A 181 29.47 -13.98 -7.30
CA GLU A 181 29.51 -15.39 -7.68
C GLU A 181 28.28 -16.18 -7.24
N ALA A 182 27.67 -15.83 -6.09
CA ALA A 182 26.45 -16.49 -5.63
C ALA A 182 25.24 -16.05 -6.45
N ILE A 183 25.09 -14.75 -6.71
CA ILE A 183 23.94 -14.23 -7.49
C ILE A 183 24.03 -14.71 -8.94
N ARG A 184 25.21 -14.65 -9.56
CA ARG A 184 25.41 -14.95 -10.99
C ARG A 184 24.93 -16.36 -11.38
N ARG A 185 25.10 -17.33 -10.49
CA ARG A 185 24.77 -18.76 -10.75
C ARG A 185 23.32 -19.12 -10.45
N GLU A 186 22.60 -18.24 -9.75
CA GLU A 186 21.20 -18.44 -9.40
C GLU A 186 20.27 -18.13 -10.58
N ARG A 187 19.09 -18.76 -10.55
CA ARG A 187 18.04 -18.51 -11.54
C ARG A 187 17.28 -17.22 -11.23
N LEU A 188 16.83 -16.54 -12.29
CA LEU A 188 16.12 -15.26 -12.18
C LEU A 188 14.79 -15.38 -11.42
N ASP A 189 14.08 -16.50 -11.57
CA ASP A 189 12.83 -16.78 -10.84
C ASP A 189 13.06 -16.86 -9.32
N LYS A 190 14.13 -17.51 -8.88
CA LYS A 190 14.49 -17.62 -7.46
C LYS A 190 14.89 -16.26 -6.87
N ILE A 191 15.67 -15.47 -7.59
CA ILE A 191 16.04 -14.11 -7.16
C ILE A 191 14.80 -13.21 -7.10
N SER A 192 13.90 -13.32 -8.09
CA SER A 192 12.62 -12.58 -8.07
C SER A 192 11.81 -12.90 -6.82
N LEU A 193 11.69 -14.18 -6.48
CA LEU A 193 10.98 -14.62 -5.28
C LEU A 193 11.65 -14.12 -3.98
N MET A 194 12.98 -14.09 -3.92
CA MET A 194 13.69 -13.52 -2.77
C MET A 194 13.45 -12.01 -2.63
N ILE A 195 13.48 -11.27 -3.74
CA ILE A 195 13.16 -9.84 -3.75
C ILE A 195 11.72 -9.63 -3.29
N GLU A 196 10.77 -10.42 -3.80
CA GLU A 196 9.37 -10.36 -3.41
C GLU A 196 9.16 -10.62 -1.92
N ALA A 197 9.80 -11.66 -1.36
CA ALA A 197 9.73 -11.95 0.06
C ALA A 197 10.29 -10.80 0.93
N ILE A 198 11.38 -10.17 0.49
CA ILE A 198 11.99 -9.03 1.18
C ILE A 198 11.07 -7.80 1.13
N MET A 199 10.47 -7.53 -0.04
CA MET A 199 9.53 -6.42 -0.23
C MET A 199 8.22 -6.63 0.54
N LYS A 200 7.74 -7.87 0.62
CA LYS A 200 6.55 -8.21 1.42
C LYS A 200 6.76 -7.91 2.90
N GLN A 201 7.93 -8.28 3.44
CA GLN A 201 8.28 -7.90 4.81
C GLN A 201 8.36 -6.37 4.98
N ALA A 202 8.94 -5.65 4.03
CA ALA A 202 8.98 -4.19 4.08
C ALA A 202 7.56 -3.57 4.06
N GLY A 203 6.62 -4.15 3.30
CA GLY A 203 5.21 -3.76 3.31
C GLY A 203 4.54 -3.96 4.68
N ILE A 204 4.83 -5.09 5.35
CA ILE A 204 4.35 -5.35 6.72
C ILE A 204 4.92 -4.30 7.69
N ASP A 205 6.21 -3.96 7.57
CA ASP A 205 6.85 -2.95 8.41
C ASP A 205 6.19 -1.56 8.19
N ARG A 206 5.85 -1.19 6.95
CA ARG A 206 5.06 0.02 6.67
C ARG A 206 3.67 -0.02 7.28
N ALA A 207 2.98 -1.15 7.17
CA ALA A 207 1.67 -1.33 7.77
C ALA A 207 1.74 -1.19 9.30
N ALA A 208 2.86 -1.59 9.93
CA ALA A 208 3.13 -1.38 11.35
C ALA A 208 3.28 0.10 11.72
N ASP A 209 3.99 0.87 10.90
CA ASP A 209 4.09 2.32 11.09
C ASP A 209 2.75 3.03 10.87
N ALA A 210 1.97 2.62 9.86
CA ALA A 210 0.62 3.13 9.64
C ALA A 210 -0.32 2.79 10.81
N TYR A 211 -0.23 1.57 11.36
CA TYR A 211 -0.95 1.18 12.56
C TYR A 211 -0.56 2.03 13.78
N THR A 212 0.72 2.32 13.94
CA THR A 212 1.20 3.21 15.03
C THR A 212 0.62 4.61 14.89
N ALA A 213 0.54 5.14 13.66
CA ALA A 213 -0.11 6.41 13.37
C ALA A 213 -1.64 6.36 13.62
N LEU A 214 -2.31 5.23 13.35
CA LEU A 214 -3.72 5.04 13.71
C LEU A 214 -3.94 5.13 15.22
N VAL A 215 -3.14 4.41 16.01
CA VAL A 215 -3.35 4.33 17.47
C VAL A 215 -2.91 5.62 18.17
N SER A 216 -1.66 6.02 17.95
CA SER A 216 -1.02 7.11 18.70
C SER A 216 -1.22 8.49 18.07
N GLY A 217 -1.72 8.55 16.83
CA GLY A 217 -1.78 9.78 16.06
C GLY A 217 -0.45 10.11 15.35
N ASP A 218 -0.42 11.26 14.67
CA ASP A 218 0.73 11.74 13.88
C ASP A 218 1.64 12.73 14.64
N GLY A 219 1.45 12.85 15.95
CA GLY A 219 2.21 13.75 16.82
C GLY A 219 1.53 15.08 17.15
N ASN A 220 0.30 15.30 16.66
CA ASN A 220 -0.49 16.51 16.94
C ASN A 220 -1.52 16.35 18.07
N ASN A 221 -1.22 15.56 19.10
CA ASN A 221 -2.17 15.21 20.18
C ASN A 221 -3.51 14.64 19.67
N ASN A 222 -3.47 13.95 18.54
CA ASN A 222 -4.63 13.34 17.88
C ASN A 222 -4.63 11.82 18.07
N ALA A 223 -4.34 11.32 19.26
CA ALA A 223 -4.46 9.89 19.53
C ALA A 223 -5.90 9.40 19.28
N ALA A 224 -6.07 8.16 18.81
CA ALA A 224 -7.40 7.62 18.58
C ALA A 224 -8.17 7.52 19.91
N THR A 225 -9.48 7.81 19.87
CA THR A 225 -10.33 7.59 21.04
C THR A 225 -10.39 6.10 21.36
N SER A 226 -9.97 5.74 22.57
CA SER A 226 -9.99 4.38 23.07
C SER A 226 -11.22 4.18 23.95
N TYR A 227 -11.99 3.13 23.68
CA TYR A 227 -13.09 2.66 24.51
C TYR A 227 -12.63 1.42 25.28
N SER A 228 -12.84 1.47 26.60
CA SER A 228 -12.71 0.30 27.46
C SER A 228 -13.88 -0.65 27.23
N LEU A 229 -13.74 -1.92 27.63
CA LEU A 229 -14.87 -2.84 27.63
C LEU A 229 -16.08 -2.24 28.38
N SER A 230 -15.84 -1.56 29.51
CA SER A 230 -16.92 -0.94 30.31
C SER A 230 -17.73 0.12 29.55
N ASP A 231 -17.10 0.87 28.65
CA ASP A 231 -17.80 1.84 27.80
C ASP A 231 -18.71 1.18 26.77
N LEU A 232 -18.45 -0.11 26.48
CA LEU A 232 -19.19 -0.95 25.55
C LEU A 232 -20.22 -1.85 26.26
N GLY A 233 -20.37 -1.73 27.59
CA GLY A 233 -21.44 -2.36 28.34
C GLY A 233 -21.10 -3.70 29.01
N ASP A 234 -19.83 -4.11 29.03
CA ASP A 234 -19.36 -5.29 29.79
C ASP A 234 -17.97 -5.00 30.39
N THR A 235 -17.60 -5.57 31.53
CA THR A 235 -16.27 -5.35 32.14
C THR A 235 -15.28 -6.48 31.86
N THR A 236 -15.74 -7.60 31.30
CA THR A 236 -14.96 -8.86 31.28
C THR A 236 -14.65 -9.38 29.89
N ALA A 237 -15.55 -9.20 28.93
CA ALA A 237 -15.39 -9.70 27.57
C ALA A 237 -16.06 -8.79 26.54
N LEU A 238 -15.59 -8.86 25.30
CA LEU A 238 -16.25 -8.22 24.18
C LEU A 238 -17.50 -9.03 23.79
N THR A 239 -18.68 -8.53 24.12
CA THR A 239 -19.96 -9.14 23.74
C THR A 239 -20.46 -8.60 22.39
N TYR A 240 -21.39 -9.31 21.75
CA TYR A 240 -22.01 -8.84 20.50
C TYR A 240 -22.69 -7.46 20.67
N THR A 241 -23.32 -7.23 21.83
CA THR A 241 -23.92 -5.93 22.16
C THR A 241 -22.87 -4.82 22.27
N GLY A 242 -21.72 -5.11 22.88
CA GLY A 242 -20.61 -4.15 22.96
C GLY A 242 -20.00 -3.86 21.60
N TRP A 243 -19.87 -4.88 20.75
CA TRP A 243 -19.45 -4.70 19.36
C TRP A 243 -20.43 -3.84 18.55
N ALA A 244 -21.73 -4.10 18.65
CA ALA A 244 -22.75 -3.29 17.99
C ALA A 244 -22.69 -1.83 18.48
N THR A 245 -22.53 -1.62 19.79
CA THR A 245 -22.37 -0.29 20.38
C THR A 245 -21.14 0.43 19.84
N PHE A 246 -20.02 -0.27 19.66
CA PHE A 246 -18.82 0.27 19.05
C PHE A 246 -19.06 0.75 17.62
N LEU A 247 -19.78 -0.02 16.78
CA LEU A 247 -20.14 0.40 15.42
C LEU A 247 -20.95 1.70 15.39
N PHE A 248 -21.87 1.89 16.34
CA PHE A 248 -22.64 3.13 16.44
C PHE A 248 -21.79 4.38 16.76
N LYS A 249 -20.63 4.22 17.41
CA LYS A 249 -19.73 5.34 17.76
C LYS A 249 -18.98 5.94 16.56
N PHE A 250 -19.08 5.33 15.39
CA PHE A 250 -18.47 5.85 14.16
C PHE A 250 -19.32 6.91 13.47
N TYR A 251 -20.61 7.05 13.81
CA TYR A 251 -21.50 8.04 13.18
C TYR A 251 -20.93 9.46 13.30
N PRO A 252 -20.86 10.26 12.21
CA PRO A 252 -21.48 10.09 10.88
C PRO A 252 -20.72 9.21 9.87
N TYR A 253 -19.54 8.72 10.22
CA TYR A 253 -18.70 7.85 9.39
C TYR A 253 -19.06 6.37 9.53
N GLN A 254 -18.45 5.52 8.69
CA GLN A 254 -18.70 4.07 8.68
C GLN A 254 -17.39 3.31 8.85
N MET A 255 -17.38 2.29 9.70
CA MET A 255 -16.22 1.43 9.84
C MET A 255 -16.10 0.52 8.61
N THR A 256 -15.01 0.64 7.86
CA THR A 256 -14.75 -0.19 6.67
C THR A 256 -13.70 -1.27 6.91
N ALA A 257 -12.82 -1.06 7.88
CA ALA A 257 -11.72 -1.97 8.18
C ALA A 257 -11.46 -2.07 9.68
N LEU A 258 -11.01 -3.26 10.09
CA LEU A 258 -10.63 -3.61 11.46
C LEU A 258 -9.23 -4.20 11.45
N ILE A 259 -8.32 -3.67 12.26
CA ILE A 259 -6.96 -4.23 12.45
C ILE A 259 -6.82 -4.78 13.87
N GLY A 260 -6.20 -5.95 13.99
CA GLY A 260 -5.81 -6.55 15.27
C GLY A 260 -4.67 -7.55 15.14
N GLY A 261 -4.08 -7.89 16.29
CA GLY A 261 -3.15 -9.01 16.41
C GLY A 261 -3.90 -10.36 16.55
N VAL A 262 -3.15 -11.45 16.76
CA VAL A 262 -3.73 -12.80 16.82
C VAL A 262 -4.75 -12.91 17.96
N ASN A 263 -4.38 -12.47 19.17
CA ASN A 263 -5.21 -12.66 20.36
C ASN A 263 -6.51 -11.83 20.26
N GLU A 264 -6.39 -10.62 19.74
CA GLU A 264 -7.50 -9.67 19.61
C GLU A 264 -8.47 -10.12 18.54
N LEU A 265 -7.96 -10.59 17.39
CA LEU A 265 -8.80 -11.11 16.31
C LEU A 265 -9.46 -12.43 16.68
N VAL A 266 -8.79 -13.31 17.44
CA VAL A 266 -9.42 -14.53 17.95
C VAL A 266 -10.56 -14.16 18.91
N LYS A 267 -10.31 -13.28 19.90
CA LYS A 267 -11.36 -12.78 20.81
C LYS A 267 -12.55 -12.21 20.04
N PHE A 268 -12.29 -11.49 18.94
CA PHE A 268 -13.32 -10.92 18.07
C PHE A 268 -14.09 -11.97 17.24
N LEU A 269 -13.38 -12.95 16.65
CA LEU A 269 -13.98 -13.99 15.81
C LEU A 269 -14.79 -15.02 16.62
N THR A 270 -14.49 -15.17 17.91
CA THR A 270 -15.19 -16.08 18.82
C THR A 270 -16.33 -15.40 19.58
N ILE A 271 -16.75 -14.19 19.22
CA ILE A 271 -17.91 -13.55 19.85
C ILE A 271 -19.16 -14.37 19.52
N ASP A 272 -19.88 -14.81 20.56
CA ASP A 272 -21.13 -15.52 20.38
C ASP A 272 -22.16 -14.63 19.65
N ALA A 273 -22.70 -15.15 18.55
CA ALA A 273 -23.81 -14.50 17.87
C ALA A 273 -25.02 -14.46 18.81
N PRO A 274 -25.89 -13.44 18.73
CA PRO A 274 -27.07 -13.41 19.58
C PRO A 274 -27.89 -14.67 19.35
N GLU A 275 -28.19 -15.41 20.42
CA GLU A 275 -29.07 -16.57 20.37
C GLU A 275 -30.43 -16.12 19.83
N VAL A 276 -30.70 -16.42 18.55
CA VAL A 276 -32.06 -16.37 18.02
C VAL A 276 -32.71 -17.66 18.46
N ASP A 277 -33.28 -17.65 19.67
CA ASP A 277 -34.03 -18.80 20.21
C ASP A 277 -35.04 -19.27 19.14
N PRO A 278 -34.98 -20.55 18.68
CA PRO A 278 -35.89 -21.07 17.66
C PRO A 278 -37.36 -20.90 18.05
N ILE A 279 -37.66 -20.89 19.36
CA ILE A 279 -39.00 -20.66 19.89
C ILE A 279 -39.42 -19.19 19.65
N ARG A 280 -38.51 -18.21 19.81
CA ARG A 280 -38.76 -16.80 19.48
C ARG A 280 -38.99 -16.57 17.99
N LEU A 281 -38.28 -17.29 17.11
CA LEU A 281 -38.50 -17.21 15.66
C LEU A 281 -39.90 -17.72 15.28
N ILE A 282 -40.35 -18.80 15.93
CA ILE A 282 -41.70 -19.36 15.76
C ILE A 282 -42.78 -18.44 16.34
N GLU A 283 -42.54 -17.79 17.49
CA GLU A 283 -43.46 -16.80 18.08
C GLU A 283 -43.57 -15.53 17.23
N GLN A 284 -42.46 -15.05 16.65
CA GLN A 284 -42.45 -13.91 15.73
C GLN A 284 -43.19 -14.19 14.42
N LEU A 285 -43.05 -15.40 13.86
CA LEU A 285 -43.81 -15.86 12.69
C LEU A 285 -45.30 -16.10 13.00
N ARG A 286 -45.66 -16.52 14.23
CA ARG A 286 -47.05 -16.80 14.64
C ARG A 286 -47.84 -15.55 15.06
N PHE A 287 -47.21 -14.55 15.67
CA PHE A 287 -47.92 -13.43 16.28
C PHE A 287 -47.62 -12.06 15.66
N GLY A 288 -46.75 -11.95 14.65
CA GLY A 288 -46.54 -10.71 13.89
C GLY A 288 -46.16 -9.49 14.74
N ARG A 289 -45.73 -9.71 15.98
CA ARG A 289 -45.28 -8.67 16.91
C ARG A 289 -43.78 -8.78 17.05
N THR A 290 -43.10 -7.80 16.47
CA THR A 290 -41.71 -7.49 16.82
C THR A 290 -41.72 -6.37 17.83
N ASN A 291 -40.75 -6.35 18.76
CA ASN A 291 -40.56 -5.19 19.63
C ASN A 291 -39.85 -4.00 18.92
N SER A 292 -40.13 -3.79 17.62
CA SER A 292 -39.61 -2.80 16.62
C SER A 292 -39.01 -3.48 15.39
N GLN A 293 -39.81 -3.65 14.33
CA GLN A 293 -39.30 -3.84 12.96
C GLN A 293 -38.92 -2.46 12.42
N GLY A 294 -37.71 -2.33 11.90
CA GLY A 294 -37.27 -1.14 11.19
C GLY A 294 -36.02 -1.45 10.36
N GLU A 295 -35.99 -1.01 9.11
CA GLU A 295 -34.76 -0.98 8.32
C GLU A 295 -33.96 0.26 8.73
N MET A 296 -32.69 0.07 9.07
CA MET A 296 -31.82 1.18 9.36
C MET A 296 -31.53 1.95 8.07
N ALA A 297 -31.95 3.21 8.00
CA ALA A 297 -31.65 4.07 6.86
C ALA A 297 -30.14 4.35 6.68
N GLN A 298 -29.35 4.08 7.71
CA GLN A 298 -27.90 4.31 7.74
C GLN A 298 -27.15 2.97 7.67
N THR A 299 -26.11 2.90 6.83
CA THR A 299 -25.28 1.70 6.64
C THR A 299 -24.25 1.54 7.78
N ILE A 300 -24.72 1.42 9.02
CA ILE A 300 -23.86 1.24 10.20
C ILE A 300 -23.29 -0.19 10.24
N PHE A 301 -24.11 -1.17 9.85
CA PHE A 301 -23.69 -2.56 9.66
C PHE A 301 -23.28 -2.78 8.21
N ASN A 302 -21.99 -2.63 7.91
CA ASN A 302 -21.41 -2.83 6.58
C ASN A 302 -20.48 -4.06 6.58
N ASN A 303 -20.17 -4.58 5.39
CA ASN A 303 -19.08 -5.53 5.20
C ASN A 303 -17.75 -4.83 5.47
N TYR A 304 -17.14 -5.13 6.61
CA TYR A 304 -15.81 -4.65 6.98
C TYR A 304 -14.74 -5.68 6.60
N ARG A 305 -13.53 -5.20 6.31
CA ARG A 305 -12.36 -6.05 6.07
C ARG A 305 -11.58 -6.24 7.36
N ILE A 306 -11.23 -7.48 7.66
CA ILE A 306 -10.36 -7.82 8.80
C ILE A 306 -8.92 -7.88 8.29
N ILE A 307 -8.06 -7.08 8.89
CA ILE A 307 -6.65 -7.01 8.59
C ILE A 307 -5.89 -7.60 9.76
N TYR A 308 -5.14 -8.67 9.49
CA TYR A 308 -4.22 -9.24 10.45
C TYR A 308 -2.87 -8.53 10.37
N LEU A 309 -2.43 -7.99 11.50
CA LEU A 309 -1.12 -7.38 11.63
C LEU A 309 -0.40 -7.94 12.88
N PRO A 310 0.66 -8.76 12.72
CA PRO A 310 1.35 -9.38 13.85
C PRO A 310 2.04 -8.38 14.77
N THR A 311 2.35 -7.18 14.27
CA THR A 311 3.00 -6.08 15.01
C THR A 311 2.00 -5.14 15.69
N ALA A 312 0.70 -5.41 15.59
CA ALA A 312 -0.32 -4.63 16.31
C ALA A 312 -0.07 -4.70 17.83
N THR A 313 -0.33 -3.58 18.53
CA THR A 313 -0.13 -3.52 19.99
C THR A 313 -1.06 -4.48 20.70
N ALA A 314 -0.52 -5.17 21.71
CA ALA A 314 -1.27 -6.09 22.55
C ALA A 314 -2.55 -5.43 23.11
N ASP A 315 -3.64 -6.18 23.04
CA ASP A 315 -4.96 -5.88 23.61
C ASP A 315 -5.70 -4.69 23.00
N LYS A 316 -5.40 -4.30 21.76
CA LYS A 316 -6.13 -3.24 21.04
C LYS A 316 -6.67 -3.67 19.69
N LEU A 317 -7.98 -3.55 19.50
CA LEU A 317 -8.63 -3.62 18.19
C LEU A 317 -8.86 -2.21 17.65
N VAL A 318 -8.47 -1.98 16.40
CA VAL A 318 -8.57 -0.65 15.76
C VAL A 318 -9.56 -0.71 14.63
N GLY A 319 -10.70 -0.02 14.78
CA GLY A 319 -11.69 0.16 13.72
C GLY A 319 -11.54 1.53 13.07
N PHE A 320 -11.61 1.60 11.74
CA PHE A 320 -11.50 2.86 11.02
C PHE A 320 -12.25 2.87 9.69
N ASP A 321 -12.57 4.08 9.21
CA ASP A 321 -12.94 4.32 7.82
C ASP A 321 -11.68 4.57 6.99
N LYS A 322 -11.36 3.63 6.11
CA LYS A 322 -10.19 3.70 5.21
C LYS A 322 -10.16 5.00 4.42
N ARG A 323 -11.32 5.52 4.01
CA ARG A 323 -11.39 6.71 3.15
C ARG A 323 -11.04 7.99 3.88
N TYR A 324 -11.24 8.00 5.20
CA TYR A 324 -11.18 9.21 6.01
C TYR A 324 -10.12 9.16 7.14
N SER A 325 -9.48 8.03 7.40
CA SER A 325 -8.60 7.88 8.57
C SER A 325 -7.16 8.37 8.36
N ILE A 326 -6.48 7.90 7.31
CA ILE A 326 -5.04 8.10 7.10
C ILE A 326 -4.71 8.49 5.66
N GLU A 327 -3.82 9.48 5.56
CA GLU A 327 -3.09 9.87 4.37
C GLU A 327 -1.67 9.30 4.44
N MET A 328 -1.22 8.65 3.37
CA MET A 328 0.19 8.31 3.18
C MET A 328 0.85 9.40 2.37
N VAL A 329 1.92 9.94 2.90
CA VAL A 329 2.72 10.97 2.26
C VAL A 329 4.02 10.32 1.79
N SER A 330 4.27 10.35 0.49
CA SER A 330 5.47 9.77 -0.12
C SER A 330 6.22 10.84 -0.90
N GLU A 331 7.53 10.90 -0.75
CA GLU A 331 8.35 11.85 -1.52
C GLU A 331 8.51 11.39 -2.98
N ILE A 332 8.27 12.29 -3.92
CA ILE A 332 8.39 12.04 -5.37
C ILE A 332 9.84 11.71 -5.69
N GLY A 333 10.05 10.56 -6.32
CA GLY A 333 11.40 10.08 -6.62
C GLY A 333 12.10 9.43 -5.43
N SER A 334 11.47 9.33 -4.26
CA SER A 334 12.06 8.64 -3.12
C SER A 334 12.01 7.11 -3.19
N ASP A 335 11.30 6.51 -4.15
CA ASP A 335 11.45 5.08 -4.48
C ASP A 335 12.82 4.83 -5.14
N ILE A 336 13.88 5.15 -4.40
CA ILE A 336 15.26 5.04 -4.84
C ILE A 336 15.71 3.64 -4.50
N THR A 337 15.64 2.82 -5.54
CA THR A 337 16.27 1.52 -5.61
C THR A 337 17.67 1.73 -6.21
N GLU A 338 18.63 2.02 -5.33
CA GLU A 338 20.03 2.18 -5.72
C GLU A 338 20.67 0.80 -5.81
N THR A 339 20.89 0.33 -7.03
CA THR A 339 21.74 -0.84 -7.26
C THR A 339 23.16 -0.33 -7.51
N GLN A 340 24.05 -0.51 -6.53
CA GLN A 340 25.45 -0.14 -6.70
C GLN A 340 26.29 -1.39 -6.93
N LYS A 341 26.97 -1.43 -8.09
CA LYS A 341 28.09 -2.32 -8.30
C LYS A 341 29.32 -1.68 -7.67
N ILE A 342 29.80 -2.19 -6.54
CA ILE A 342 31.10 -1.76 -6.00
C ILE A 342 32.18 -2.47 -6.82
N ILE A 343 32.64 -1.79 -7.87
CA ILE A 343 33.61 -2.31 -8.86
C ILE A 343 34.94 -2.71 -8.19
N SER A 344 35.30 -2.13 -7.05
CA SER A 344 36.58 -2.40 -6.38
C SER A 344 36.62 -3.69 -5.55
N SER A 345 35.50 -4.36 -5.28
CA SER A 345 35.49 -5.47 -4.32
C SER A 345 34.59 -6.66 -4.63
N GLN A 346 34.02 -6.78 -5.84
CA GLN A 346 33.19 -7.93 -6.26
C GLN A 346 31.92 -8.18 -5.40
N TRP A 347 31.35 -7.13 -4.79
CA TRP A 347 30.08 -7.22 -4.07
C TRP A 347 28.97 -6.49 -4.85
N GLU A 348 27.81 -7.14 -4.99
CA GLU A 348 26.59 -6.51 -5.49
C GLU A 348 25.71 -6.14 -4.29
N GLU A 349 25.43 -4.85 -4.16
CA GLU A 349 24.58 -4.30 -3.12
C GLU A 349 23.37 -3.66 -3.78
N ILE A 350 22.17 -4.15 -3.43
CA ILE A 350 20.91 -3.54 -3.82
C ILE A 350 20.36 -2.87 -2.57
N VAL A 351 20.28 -1.55 -2.58
CA VAL A 351 19.63 -0.77 -1.53
C VAL A 351 18.28 -0.34 -2.06
N VAL A 352 17.21 -0.86 -1.48
CA VAL A 352 15.87 -0.33 -1.70
C VAL A 352 15.57 0.60 -0.56
N SER A 353 15.49 1.89 -0.86
CA SER A 353 15.09 2.91 0.10
C SER A 353 13.87 3.67 -0.36
N GLU A 354 13.10 4.12 0.61
CA GLU A 354 11.89 4.91 0.43
C GLU A 354 11.74 5.87 1.61
N VAL A 355 11.05 6.97 1.37
CA VAL A 355 10.78 8.01 2.35
C VAL A 355 9.27 8.19 2.38
N ASN A 356 8.66 7.72 3.46
CA ASN A 356 7.22 7.75 3.65
C ASN A 356 6.89 8.32 5.03
N GLY A 357 5.73 8.96 5.11
CA GLY A 357 5.11 9.43 6.35
C GLY A 357 3.61 9.12 6.35
N PHE A 358 3.01 9.07 7.53
CA PHE A 358 1.58 8.88 7.71
C PHE A 358 1.00 10.08 8.44
N GLY A 359 -0.06 10.64 7.87
CA GLY A 359 -0.80 11.78 8.40
C GLY A 359 -2.22 11.39 8.74
N VAL A 360 -2.73 11.95 9.82
CA VAL A 360 -4.14 11.84 10.20
C VAL A 360 -4.85 13.12 9.80
N PHE A 361 -5.89 13.02 8.97
CA PHE A 361 -6.68 14.20 8.57
C PHE A 361 -8.04 14.30 9.27
N LEU A 362 -8.71 13.18 9.57
CA LEU A 362 -9.93 13.13 10.40
C LEU A 362 -9.76 12.17 11.58
N PRO A 363 -9.51 12.69 12.80
CA PRO A 363 -9.40 11.88 14.01
C PRO A 363 -10.66 11.06 14.33
N ASP A 364 -11.85 11.60 14.04
CA ASP A 364 -13.15 10.99 14.39
C ASP A 364 -13.48 9.73 13.56
N ALA A 365 -12.79 9.54 12.44
CA ALA A 365 -13.00 8.40 11.54
C ALA A 365 -12.34 7.09 12.03
N ARG A 366 -11.66 7.10 13.19
CA ARG A 366 -11.05 5.91 13.80
C ARG A 366 -11.35 5.83 15.29
N ARG A 367 -11.54 4.61 15.79
CA ARG A 367 -11.74 4.32 17.21
C ARG A 367 -10.99 3.05 17.58
N VAL A 368 -10.62 2.93 18.84
CA VAL A 368 -9.90 1.76 19.38
C VAL A 368 -10.75 1.12 20.47
N ILE A 369 -10.77 -0.22 20.50
CA ILE A 369 -11.27 -1.00 21.63
C ILE A 369 -10.06 -1.50 22.40
N ALA A 370 -9.98 -1.17 23.69
CA ALA A 370 -9.05 -1.81 24.62
C ALA A 370 -9.71 -3.08 25.18
N LEU A 371 -9.07 -4.23 24.99
CA LEU A 371 -9.52 -5.55 25.40
C LEU A 371 -8.90 -6.01 26.74
N ALA A 372 -8.24 -5.10 27.45
CA ALA A 372 -7.58 -5.29 28.74
C ALA A 372 -8.20 -4.39 29.82
#